data_AF-A0A7C0VUY5-F1
#
_entry.id   AF-A0A7C0VUY5-F1
#
_cell.length_a   1.000
_cell.length_b   1.000
_cell.length_c   1.000
_cell.angle_alpha   90.00
_cell.angle_beta   90.00
_cell.angle_gamma   90.00
#
_symmetry.space_group_name_H-M   'P 1'
#
loop_
_entity.id
_entity.type
_entity.pdbx_description
1 polymer ?
#
loop_
_entity_poly.entity_id
_entity_poly.type
_entity_poly.pdbx_seq_one_letter_code
_entity_poly.pdbx_strand_id
1 'polypeptide(L)'
;MPLDAVLVFVAYLLGSLSSAVIVCRALGLADPRGVGSGNPGATNVLRFGGRKAAAATLAGDLVKGLAPVVVAKFLGVGPLALGLVGLAAFLGHLYPVFFGFQGG
;
A
#
# COMPACT_ATOMS: atom_id res chain seq x y z
N MET A 1 -1.63 21.25 12.49
CA MET A 1 -0.54 21.83 11.67
C MET A 1 0.69 20.89 11.61
N PRO A 2 1.53 20.72 12.66
CA PRO A 2 2.69 19.81 12.57
C PRO A 2 2.27 18.33 12.56
N LEU A 3 1.26 17.95 13.35
CA LEU A 3 0.73 16.59 13.38
C LEU A 3 0.19 16.15 12.02
N ASP A 4 -0.56 17.03 11.34
CA ASP A 4 -1.16 16.80 10.03
C ASP A 4 -0.09 16.42 8.99
N ALA A 5 1.00 17.19 8.93
CA ALA A 5 2.12 16.93 8.03
C ALA A 5 2.81 15.59 8.33
N VAL A 6 2.99 15.26 9.62
CA VAL A 6 3.54 13.97 10.05
C VAL A 6 2.63 12.83 9.61
N LEU A 7 1.31 12.97 9.77
CA LEU A 7 0.35 11.94 9.36
C LEU A 7 0.34 11.74 7.85
N VAL A 8 0.41 12.82 7.06
CA VAL A 8 0.52 12.75 5.59
C VAL A 8 1.80 12.03 5.18
N PHE A 9 2.94 12.39 5.79
CA PHE A 9 4.21 11.75 5.49
C PHE A 9 4.21 10.26 5.86
N VAL A 10 3.74 9.91 7.05
CA VAL A 10 3.64 8.50 7.50
C VAL A 10 2.67 7.72 6.61
N ALA A 11 1.56 8.32 6.19
CA ALA A 11 0.61 7.68 5.27
C ALA A 11 1.27 7.32 3.93
N TYR A 12 2.09 8.21 3.37
CA TYR A 12 2.87 7.92 2.16
C TYR A 12 3.85 6.75 2.36
N LEU A 13 4.57 6.72 3.49
CA LEU A 13 5.49 5.62 3.79
C LEU A 13 4.75 4.29 3.96
N LEU A 14 3.63 4.28 4.67
CA LEU A 14 2.80 3.07 4.83
C LEU A 14 2.21 2.61 3.50
N GLY A 15 1.69 3.53 2.68
CA GLY A 15 1.23 3.24 1.33
C GLY A 15 2.32 2.67 0.42
N SER A 16 3.57 3.10 0.63
CA SER A 16 4.75 2.67 -0.11
C SER A 16 5.19 1.22 0.15
N LEU A 17 4.56 0.52 1.10
CA LEU A 17 4.81 -0.91 1.31
C LEU A 17 4.09 -1.73 0.23
N SER A 18 4.82 -2.39 -0.66
CA SER A 18 4.21 -3.27 -1.66
C SER A 18 3.76 -4.59 -1.03
N SER A 19 2.46 -4.70 -0.74
CA SER A 19 1.84 -5.91 -0.17
C SER A 19 2.10 -7.13 -1.03
N ALA A 20 2.06 -7.00 -2.36
CA ALA A 20 2.32 -8.11 -3.27
C ALA A 20 3.75 -8.64 -3.13
N VAL A 21 4.75 -7.75 -3.11
CA VAL A 21 6.16 -8.16 -2.95
C VAL A 21 6.38 -8.78 -1.57
N ILE A 22 5.82 -8.20 -0.51
CA ILE A 22 5.93 -8.71 0.87
C ILE A 22 5.29 -10.10 0.98
N VAL A 23 4.05 -10.26 0.50
CA VAL A 23 3.31 -11.52 0.55
C VAL A 23 3.99 -12.59 -0.29
N CYS A 24 4.40 -12.29 -1.53
CA CYS A 24 5.11 -13.24 -2.37
C CYS A 24 6.41 -13.70 -1.71
N ARG A 25 7.21 -12.77 -1.16
CA ARG A 25 8.44 -13.11 -0.44
C ARG A 25 8.17 -13.96 0.81
N ALA A 26 7.16 -13.63 1.60
CA ALA A 26 6.80 -14.37 2.81
C ALA A 26 6.30 -15.79 2.52
N LEU A 27 5.70 -16.01 1.34
CA LEU A 27 5.19 -17.31 0.89
C LEU A 27 6.18 -18.08 0.01
N GLY A 28 7.41 -17.58 -0.19
CA GLY A 28 8.40 -18.22 -1.06
C GLY A 28 8.05 -18.23 -2.55
N LEU A 29 7.20 -17.32 -2.98
CA LEU A 29 6.79 -17.16 -4.38
C LEU A 29 7.76 -16.24 -5.14
N ALA A 30 7.74 -16.33 -6.47
CA ALA A 30 8.49 -15.43 -7.34
C ALA A 30 8.10 -13.95 -7.10
N ASP A 31 9.04 -13.02 -7.31
CA ASP A 31 8.76 -11.58 -7.24
C ASP A 31 7.70 -11.22 -8.29
N PRO A 32 6.55 -10.61 -7.89
CA PRO A 32 5.46 -10.31 -8.80
C PRO A 32 5.86 -9.34 -9.93
N ARG A 33 6.94 -8.58 -9.77
CA ARG A 33 7.44 -7.66 -10.80
C ARG A 33 8.13 -8.36 -11.96
N GLY A 34 8.56 -9.62 -11.77
CA GLY A 34 9.23 -10.43 -12.79
C GLY A 34 8.31 -11.43 -13.51
N VAL A 35 7.03 -11.51 -13.14
CA VAL A 35 6.10 -12.53 -13.65
C VAL A 35 4.73 -11.96 -14.00
N GLY A 36 4.01 -12.65 -14.88
CA GLY A 36 2.65 -12.26 -15.29
C GLY A 36 2.65 -10.90 -15.99
N SER A 37 1.87 -9.92 -15.47
CA SER A 37 1.86 -8.55 -16.02
C SER A 37 3.02 -7.68 -15.53
N GLY A 38 3.82 -8.14 -14.57
CA GLY A 38 4.85 -7.33 -13.91
C GLY A 38 4.31 -6.26 -12.94
N ASN A 39 2.99 -6.08 -12.84
CA ASN A 39 2.40 -5.19 -11.85
C ASN A 39 2.41 -5.88 -10.46
N PRO A 40 2.93 -5.25 -9.39
CA PRO A 40 2.91 -5.76 -8.02
C PRO A 40 1.53 -5.59 -7.34
N GLY A 41 0.45 -6.03 -7.99
CA GLY A 41 -0.92 -5.97 -7.51
C GLY A 41 -1.57 -7.35 -7.33
N ALA A 42 -2.67 -7.41 -6.58
CA ALA A 42 -3.36 -8.66 -6.24
C ALA A 42 -3.78 -9.50 -7.46
N THR A 43 -4.22 -8.85 -8.55
CA THR A 43 -4.60 -9.53 -9.79
C THR A 43 -3.43 -10.24 -10.44
N ASN A 44 -2.23 -9.65 -10.40
CA ASN A 44 -1.05 -10.32 -10.94
C ASN A 44 -0.64 -11.49 -10.04
N VAL A 45 -0.64 -11.29 -8.71
CA VAL A 45 -0.39 -12.36 -7.74
C VAL A 45 -1.37 -13.52 -7.91
N LEU A 46 -2.64 -13.27 -8.26
CA LEU A 46 -3.62 -14.32 -8.51
C LEU A 46 -3.21 -15.24 -9.68
N ARG A 47 -2.53 -14.70 -10.70
CA ARG A 47 -2.15 -15.45 -11.91
C ARG A 47 -1.14 -16.57 -11.63
N PHE A 48 -0.27 -16.41 -10.63
CA PHE A 48 0.81 -17.37 -10.35
C PHE A 48 0.91 -17.82 -8.89
N GLY A 49 0.54 -16.97 -7.93
CA GLY A 49 0.59 -17.24 -6.48
C GLY A 49 -0.70 -17.81 -5.89
N GLY A 50 -1.77 -17.88 -6.69
CA GLY A 50 -3.07 -18.44 -6.30
C GLY A 50 -3.92 -17.53 -5.41
N ARG A 51 -5.13 -18.00 -5.09
CA ARG A 51 -6.18 -17.19 -4.42
C ARG A 51 -5.78 -16.70 -3.03
N LYS A 52 -5.05 -17.51 -2.27
CA LYS A 52 -4.64 -17.15 -0.89
C LYS A 52 -3.65 -15.98 -0.89
N ALA A 53 -2.61 -16.04 -1.74
CA ALA A 53 -1.63 -14.97 -1.86
C ALA A 53 -2.26 -13.69 -2.42
N ALA A 54 -3.15 -13.81 -3.41
CA ALA A 54 -3.88 -12.67 -3.96
C ALA A 54 -4.79 -12.00 -2.91
N ALA A 55 -5.53 -12.80 -2.13
CA ALA A 55 -6.39 -12.28 -1.06
C ALA A 55 -5.57 -11.59 0.04
N ALA A 56 -4.44 -12.16 0.45
CA ALA A 56 -3.54 -11.53 1.42
C ALA A 56 -2.94 -10.22 0.89
N THR A 57 -2.57 -10.18 -0.40
CA THR A 57 -2.09 -8.96 -1.07
C THR A 57 -3.15 -7.87 -1.04
N LEU A 58 -4.38 -8.20 -1.47
CA LEU A 58 -5.50 -7.26 -1.47
C LEU A 58 -5.82 -6.75 -0.06
N ALA A 59 -5.83 -7.65 0.93
CA ALA A 59 -6.03 -7.28 2.33
C ALA A 59 -4.94 -6.33 2.82
N GLY A 60 -3.67 -6.58 2.49
CA GLY A 60 -2.56 -5.68 2.82
C GLY A 60 -2.71 -4.30 2.19
N ASP A 61 -3.11 -4.24 0.91
CA ASP A 61 -3.32 -2.96 0.21
C ASP A 61 -4.51 -2.18 0.76
N LEU A 62 -5.58 -2.86 1.17
CA LEU A 62 -6.71 -2.24 1.88
C LEU A 62 -6.27 -1.70 3.24
N VAL A 63 -5.52 -2.49 4.02
CA VAL A 63 -5.07 -2.08 5.36
C VAL A 63 -4.14 -0.88 5.28
N LYS A 64 -3.14 -0.89 4.40
CA LYS A 64 -2.19 0.22 4.30
C LYS A 64 -2.84 1.52 3.78
N GLY A 65 -3.92 1.42 3.00
CA GLY A 65 -4.71 2.58 2.56
C GLY A 65 -5.67 3.10 3.63
N LEU A 66 -6.35 2.20 4.34
CA LEU A 66 -7.39 2.56 5.32
C LEU A 66 -6.82 2.97 6.68
N ALA A 67 -5.80 2.27 7.17
CA ALA A 67 -5.27 2.48 8.51
C ALA A 67 -4.80 3.92 8.77
N PRO A 68 -4.06 4.59 7.87
CA PRO A 68 -3.65 5.98 8.08
C PRO A 68 -4.85 6.93 8.20
N VAL A 69 -5.88 6.74 7.37
CA VAL A 69 -7.09 7.57 7.36
C VAL A 69 -7.89 7.38 8.65
N VAL A 70 -8.05 6.14 9.11
CA VAL A 70 -8.75 5.84 10.36
C VAL A 70 -8.03 6.44 11.56
N VAL A 71 -6.70 6.28 11.64
CA VAL A 71 -5.88 6.85 12.70
C VAL A 71 -5.98 8.38 12.69
N ALA A 72 -5.84 9.01 11.52
CA ALA A 72 -6.01 10.45 11.37
C ALA A 72 -7.40 10.91 11.86
N LYS A 73 -8.47 10.23 11.45
CA LYS A 73 -9.83 10.55 11.89
C LYS A 73 -9.97 10.48 13.42
N PHE A 74 -9.41 9.47 14.07
CA PHE A 74 -9.45 9.34 15.54
C PHE A 74 -8.64 10.43 16.26
N LEU A 75 -7.58 10.94 15.62
CA LEU A 75 -6.79 12.06 16.14
C LEU A 75 -7.45 13.44 15.90
N GLY A 76 -8.64 13.46 15.30
CA GLY A 76 -9.44 14.68 15.13
C GLY A 76 -8.87 15.67 14.10
N VAL A 77 -8.05 15.22 13.14
CA VAL A 77 -7.56 16.10 12.07
C VAL A 77 -8.71 16.59 11.19
N GLY A 78 -8.59 17.83 10.72
CA GLY A 78 -9.61 18.47 9.89
C GLY A 78 -9.81 17.77 8.52
N PRO A 79 -10.94 18.03 7.84
CA PRO A 79 -11.30 17.34 6.61
C PRO A 79 -10.24 17.40 5.49
N LEU A 80 -9.57 18.55 5.33
CA LEU A 80 -8.51 18.71 4.34
C LEU A 80 -7.31 17.80 4.65
N ALA A 81 -6.84 17.78 5.89
CA ALA A 81 -5.74 16.92 6.32
C ALA A 81 -6.08 15.43 6.17
N LEU A 82 -7.33 15.05 6.50
CA LEU A 82 -7.81 13.68 6.32
C LEU A 82 -7.79 13.25 4.83
N GLY A 83 -8.22 14.14 3.93
CA GLY A 83 -8.14 13.92 2.48
C GLY A 83 -6.69 13.78 1.99
N LEU A 84 -5.78 14.62 2.49
CA LEU A 84 -4.36 14.55 2.16
C LEU A 84 -3.69 13.26 2.66
N VAL A 85 -4.07 12.76 3.84
CA VAL A 85 -3.61 11.46 4.36
C VAL A 85 -4.03 10.32 3.43
N GLY A 86 -5.29 10.31 2.99
CA GLY A 86 -5.78 9.31 2.03
C GLY A 86 -5.04 9.40 0.69
N LEU A 87 -4.88 10.62 0.16
CA LEU A 87 -4.12 10.85 -1.08
C LEU A 87 -2.67 10.39 -0.95
N ALA A 88 -2.02 10.66 0.18
CA ALA A 88 -0.64 10.26 0.43
C ALA A 88 -0.49 8.73 0.49
N ALA A 89 -1.39 8.02 1.17
CA ALA A 89 -1.39 6.55 1.16
C ALA A 89 -1.60 5.97 -0.25
N PHE A 90 -2.50 6.57 -1.04
CA PHE A 90 -2.72 6.19 -2.43
C PHE A 90 -1.49 6.46 -3.30
N LEU A 91 -0.86 7.63 -3.19
CA LEU A 91 0.37 7.95 -3.92
C LEU A 91 1.54 7.06 -3.50
N GLY A 92 1.62 6.67 -2.22
CA GLY A 92 2.56 5.66 -1.77
C GLY A 92 2.36 4.32 -2.47
N HIS A 93 1.11 3.89 -2.67
CA HIS A 93 0.82 2.65 -3.39
C HIS A 93 1.26 2.70 -4.87
N LEU A 94 1.03 3.84 -5.56
CA LEU A 94 1.41 4.04 -6.97
C LEU A 94 2.92 4.25 -7.15
N TYR A 95 3.52 5.07 -6.29
CA TYR A 95 4.92 5.49 -6.35
C TYR A 95 5.65 5.15 -5.04
N PRO A 96 5.84 3.86 -4.75
CA PRO A 96 6.39 3.42 -3.48
C PRO A 96 7.90 3.72 -3.37
N VAL A 97 8.28 4.53 -2.39
CA VAL A 97 9.70 4.92 -2.18
C VAL A 97 10.62 3.72 -1.93
N PHE A 98 10.12 2.65 -1.33
CA PHE A 98 10.90 1.46 -1.00
C PHE A 98 11.09 0.49 -2.18
N PHE A 99 10.36 0.69 -3.28
CA PHE A 99 10.33 -0.23 -4.41
C PHE A 99 10.64 0.49 -5.73
N GLY A 100 11.50 1.52 -5.67
CA GLY A 100 11.98 2.24 -6.85
C GLY A 100 10.89 3.06 -7.55
N PHE A 101 9.85 3.48 -6.82
CA PHE A 101 8.69 4.23 -7.34
C PHE A 101 7.90 3.48 -8.43
N GLN A 102 7.99 2.15 -8.44
CA GLN A 102 7.23 1.28 -9.34
C GLN A 102 6.21 0.47 -8.52
N GLY A 103 5.00 1.03 -8.40
CA GLY A 103 3.91 0.50 -7.60
C GLY A 103 2.86 -0.27 -8.37
N GLY A 104 1.70 -0.43 -7.72
CA GLY A 104 0.54 -1.17 -8.20
C GLY A 104 -0.46 -0.32 -8.97
#